data_AF-A0A2A5DR04-F1
#
_entry.id   AF-A0A2A5DR04-F1
#
_cell.length_a   1.000
_cell.length_b   1.000
_cell.length_c   1.000
_cell.angle_alpha   90.00
_cell.angle_beta   90.00
_cell.angle_gamma   90.00
#
_symmetry.space_group_name_H-M   'P 1'
#
loop_
_entity.id
_entity.type
_entity.pdbx_description
1 polymer ?
#
loop_
_entity_poly.entity_id
_entity_poly.type
_entity_poly.pdbx_seq_one_letter_code
_entity_poly.pdbx_strand_id
1 'polypeptide(L)'
;MYFKINQTFSISSIALKLFREKIVVGKIISLIIILTLFINSTQSLYAERKSKSKHESKTQISKVLEDILNKKVSFDFKNASIKEGILSFSKQADIPIIFNNSFLKNKRIVANCANLKLTKMKLINALKYLLKSSNQCFKIKKKTILLTTKYSSQNLFITLYSLNELINISNKSMEKWSKGANKEGFDLDNIKELIQENIAKDSWDTAQGTSIEILKNKLLIIHNSDVHDEINSFLESMLKVAKDSHENKINVKVRKSVLYSEEDKILEKKLDIKKSFNWKNETLEKILADIQHSAKISNFIIDQNTIKNLGPTNISLKVSDLSLKHTLNIALNKLSLNYSIANGAIYIGNLHLLTLEQYNVRDICVYEDTEDANGLTQDYLKNLIISKLNRSSWENNKGTSIYEFNGHLLITQTLEMHQLIFKFIELFRKGKGSLPVENK
;
A
#
# COMPACT_ATOMS: atom_id res chain seq x y z
N MET A 1 -21.37 -36.19 -44.57
CA MET A 1 -20.05 -36.28 -45.24
C MET A 1 -18.99 -35.94 -44.22
N TYR A 2 -18.47 -36.94 -43.50
CA TYR A 2 -17.48 -36.77 -42.43
C TYR A 2 -16.08 -37.01 -43.00
N PHE A 3 -15.22 -35.99 -42.99
CA PHE A 3 -13.79 -36.17 -43.30
C PHE A 3 -13.04 -36.57 -42.04
N LYS A 4 -12.52 -37.79 -42.06
CA LYS A 4 -11.70 -38.40 -41.02
C LYS A 4 -10.23 -38.11 -41.33
N ILE A 5 -9.58 -37.25 -40.56
CA ILE A 5 -8.12 -37.04 -40.63
C ILE A 5 -7.49 -37.83 -39.49
N ASN A 6 -7.00 -39.03 -39.81
CA ASN A 6 -6.08 -39.79 -38.96
C ASN A 6 -4.78 -39.98 -39.73
N GLN A 7 -3.79 -39.13 -39.47
CA GLN A 7 -2.38 -39.46 -39.72
C GLN A 7 -1.55 -38.92 -38.55
N THR A 8 -1.38 -39.74 -37.53
CA THR A 8 -0.29 -39.60 -36.58
C THR A 8 0.99 -40.05 -37.29
N PHE A 9 1.79 -39.07 -37.73
CA PHE A 9 3.15 -39.34 -38.21
C PHE A 9 3.97 -39.88 -37.04
N SER A 10 4.22 -41.18 -37.04
CA SER A 10 5.10 -41.80 -36.05
C SER A 10 6.55 -41.42 -36.35
N ILE A 11 7.13 -40.60 -35.47
CA ILE A 11 8.55 -40.20 -35.45
C ILE A 11 9.48 -41.44 -35.53
N SER A 12 9.02 -42.61 -35.10
CA SER A 12 9.78 -43.85 -35.17
C SER A 12 10.11 -44.31 -36.61
N SER A 13 9.24 -44.02 -37.59
CA SER A 13 9.45 -44.47 -38.98
C SER A 13 10.53 -43.67 -39.70
N ILE A 14 10.65 -42.37 -39.39
CA ILE A 14 11.69 -41.50 -39.94
C ILE A 14 13.04 -41.85 -39.31
N ALA A 15 13.07 -42.10 -38.00
CA ALA A 15 14.27 -42.52 -37.29
C ALA A 15 14.85 -43.84 -37.85
N LEU A 16 13.99 -44.82 -38.17
CA LEU A 16 14.43 -46.10 -38.74
C LEU A 16 14.97 -45.97 -40.18
N LYS A 17 14.41 -45.04 -40.97
CA LYS A 17 14.87 -44.79 -42.35
C LYS A 17 16.21 -44.06 -42.38
N LEU A 18 16.42 -43.12 -41.46
CA LEU A 18 17.68 -42.40 -41.29
C LEU A 18 18.81 -43.28 -40.73
N PHE A 19 18.49 -44.37 -40.03
CA PHE A 19 19.49 -45.33 -39.54
C PHE A 19 20.01 -46.28 -40.64
N ARG A 20 19.24 -46.46 -41.73
CA ARG A 20 19.60 -47.36 -42.84
C ARG A 20 20.48 -46.71 -43.89
N GLU A 21 20.33 -45.42 -44.11
CA GLU A 21 21.30 -44.65 -44.90
C GLU A 21 22.45 -44.30 -43.96
N LYS A 22 23.71 -44.53 -44.36
CA LYS A 22 24.91 -44.13 -43.60
C LYS A 22 25.05 -42.59 -43.57
N ILE A 23 24.01 -41.89 -43.16
CA ILE A 23 24.02 -40.47 -42.90
C ILE A 23 24.86 -40.33 -41.63
N VAL A 24 26.08 -39.83 -41.83
CA VAL A 24 27.03 -39.54 -40.77
C VAL A 24 26.27 -38.80 -39.67
N VAL A 25 26.12 -39.43 -38.51
CA VAL A 25 25.35 -38.94 -37.35
C VAL A 25 25.69 -37.48 -37.04
N GLY A 26 26.94 -37.06 -37.29
CA GLY A 26 27.40 -35.67 -37.19
C GLY A 26 26.63 -34.66 -38.06
N LYS A 27 26.19 -35.01 -39.27
CA LYS A 27 25.39 -34.11 -40.13
C LYS A 27 23.97 -33.91 -39.60
N ILE A 28 23.36 -34.96 -39.03
CA ILE A 28 22.03 -34.86 -38.41
C ILE A 28 22.12 -34.00 -37.13
N ILE A 29 23.13 -34.23 -36.29
CA ILE A 29 23.36 -33.42 -35.10
C ILE A 29 23.60 -31.94 -35.47
N SER A 30 24.43 -31.69 -36.49
CA SER A 30 24.69 -30.32 -36.99
C SER A 30 23.39 -29.64 -37.49
N LEU A 31 22.54 -30.36 -38.23
CA LEU A 31 21.27 -29.83 -38.73
C LEU A 31 20.29 -29.52 -37.57
N ILE A 32 20.22 -30.38 -36.55
CA ILE A 32 19.39 -30.16 -35.37
C ILE A 32 19.87 -28.94 -34.58
N ILE A 33 21.18 -28.76 -34.43
CA ILE A 33 21.77 -27.57 -33.78
C ILE A 33 21.45 -26.29 -34.57
N ILE A 34 21.60 -26.31 -35.90
CA ILE A 34 21.25 -25.16 -36.74
C ILE A 34 19.75 -24.85 -36.66
N LEU A 35 18.89 -25.86 -36.69
CA LEU A 35 17.44 -25.67 -36.61
C LEU A 35 17.01 -25.12 -35.24
N THR A 36 17.61 -25.61 -34.15
CA THR A 36 17.33 -25.10 -32.79
C THR A 36 17.84 -23.68 -32.58
N LEU A 37 19.01 -23.33 -33.10
CA LEU A 37 19.50 -21.95 -33.11
C LEU A 37 18.60 -21.03 -33.96
N PHE A 38 18.11 -21.51 -35.12
CA PHE A 38 17.20 -20.77 -35.97
C PHE A 38 15.84 -20.55 -35.29
N ILE A 39 15.27 -21.57 -34.64
CA ILE A 39 14.02 -21.45 -33.88
C ILE A 39 14.18 -20.48 -32.71
N ASN A 40 15.29 -20.53 -31.97
CA ASN A 40 15.53 -19.59 -30.87
C ASN A 40 15.70 -18.14 -31.36
N SER A 41 16.39 -17.93 -32.49
CA SER A 41 16.56 -16.58 -33.06
C SER A 41 15.26 -16.00 -33.62
N THR A 42 14.39 -16.83 -34.19
CA THR A 42 13.08 -16.39 -34.68
C THR A 42 12.11 -16.10 -33.54
N GLN A 43 12.17 -16.85 -32.44
CA GLN A 43 11.41 -16.56 -31.22
C GLN A 43 11.87 -15.25 -30.54
N SER A 44 13.18 -14.97 -30.49
CA SER A 44 13.69 -13.72 -29.92
C SER A 44 13.30 -12.50 -30.78
N LEU A 45 13.41 -12.60 -32.11
CA LEU A 45 12.98 -11.54 -33.04
C LEU A 45 11.46 -11.31 -33.00
N TYR A 46 10.66 -12.37 -32.83
CA TYR A 46 9.20 -12.26 -32.67
C TYR A 46 8.83 -11.62 -31.32
N ALA A 47 9.53 -11.97 -30.23
CA ALA A 47 9.36 -11.35 -28.92
C ALA A 47 9.77 -9.87 -28.92
N GLU A 48 10.87 -9.52 -29.60
CA GLU A 48 11.37 -8.14 -29.70
C GLU A 48 10.48 -7.25 -30.58
N ARG A 49 9.95 -7.77 -31.69
CA ARG A 49 8.95 -7.04 -32.50
C ARG A 49 7.64 -6.84 -31.75
N LYS A 50 7.19 -7.85 -31.00
CA LYS A 50 5.96 -7.76 -30.18
C LYS A 50 6.15 -6.84 -28.97
N SER A 51 7.36 -6.72 -28.42
CA SER A 51 7.66 -5.79 -27.33
C SER A 51 7.79 -4.34 -27.83
N LYS A 52 8.51 -4.07 -28.94
CA LYS A 52 8.63 -2.72 -29.53
C LYS A 52 7.29 -2.17 -30.03
N SER A 53 6.51 -2.97 -30.76
CA SER A 53 5.16 -2.58 -31.22
C SER A 53 4.21 -2.29 -30.06
N LYS A 54 4.23 -3.11 -29.01
CA LYS A 54 3.40 -2.92 -27.81
C LYS A 54 3.85 -1.71 -26.99
N HIS A 55 5.13 -1.35 -27.02
CA HIS A 55 5.67 -0.21 -26.29
C HIS A 55 5.36 1.12 -26.99
N GLU A 56 5.54 1.21 -28.31
CA GLU A 56 5.19 2.42 -29.08
C GLU A 56 3.69 2.71 -29.06
N SER A 57 2.85 1.67 -29.19
CA SER A 57 1.41 1.85 -29.08
C SER A 57 0.99 2.32 -27.68
N LYS A 58 1.67 1.85 -26.62
CA LYS A 58 1.35 2.21 -25.24
C LYS A 58 1.70 3.69 -24.95
N THR A 59 2.80 4.19 -25.49
CA THR A 59 3.23 5.59 -25.31
C THR A 59 2.33 6.58 -26.05
N GLN A 60 1.89 6.26 -27.28
CA GLN A 60 0.96 7.14 -27.99
C GLN A 60 -0.43 7.15 -27.33
N ILE A 61 -0.91 6.00 -26.87
CA ILE A 61 -2.18 5.89 -26.14
C ILE A 61 -2.12 6.66 -24.82
N SER A 62 -1.01 6.63 -24.08
CA SER A 62 -0.91 7.36 -22.81
C SER A 62 -1.00 8.87 -23.01
N LYS A 63 -0.35 9.43 -24.04
CA LYS A 63 -0.38 10.88 -24.31
C LYS A 63 -1.78 11.38 -24.66
N VAL A 64 -2.48 10.67 -25.56
CA VAL A 64 -3.87 11.00 -25.92
C VAL A 64 -4.80 10.93 -24.70
N LEU A 65 -4.59 9.94 -23.82
CA LEU A 65 -5.38 9.81 -22.60
C LEU A 65 -5.09 10.93 -21.59
N GLU A 66 -3.83 11.32 -21.42
CA GLU A 66 -3.45 12.46 -20.58
C GLU A 66 -4.10 13.75 -21.07
N ASP A 67 -4.10 14.00 -22.38
CA ASP A 67 -4.76 15.17 -22.97
C ASP A 67 -6.26 15.19 -22.68
N ILE A 68 -6.94 14.04 -22.82
CA ILE A 68 -8.37 13.90 -22.50
C ILE A 68 -8.63 14.14 -21.00
N LEU A 69 -7.84 13.54 -20.12
CA LEU A 69 -7.97 13.69 -18.67
C LEU A 69 -7.69 15.12 -18.19
N ASN A 70 -6.91 15.89 -18.97
CA ASN A 70 -6.60 17.29 -18.72
C ASN A 70 -7.65 18.27 -19.28
N LYS A 71 -8.64 17.81 -20.07
CA LYS A 71 -9.74 18.66 -20.53
C LYS A 71 -10.51 19.22 -19.33
N LYS A 72 -10.89 20.49 -19.42
CA LYS A 72 -11.61 21.20 -18.37
C LYS A 72 -13.11 20.92 -18.49
N VAL A 73 -13.71 20.47 -17.39
CA VAL A 73 -15.14 20.22 -17.25
C VAL A 73 -15.75 21.11 -16.18
N SER A 74 -17.04 21.40 -16.32
CA SER A 74 -17.84 22.16 -15.35
C SER A 74 -19.19 21.49 -15.14
N PHE A 75 -19.65 21.41 -13.90
CA PHE A 75 -20.99 20.91 -13.59
C PHE A 75 -21.43 21.38 -12.20
N ASP A 76 -22.72 21.64 -12.04
CA ASP A 76 -23.32 22.02 -10.77
C ASP A 76 -24.27 20.88 -10.34
N PHE A 77 -23.89 20.14 -9.30
CA PHE A 77 -24.67 19.00 -8.81
C PHE A 77 -25.80 19.41 -7.86
N LYS A 78 -25.93 20.70 -7.51
CA LYS A 78 -26.92 21.16 -6.52
C LYS A 78 -28.35 20.74 -6.87
N ASN A 79 -28.67 20.70 -8.16
CA ASN A 79 -30.00 20.36 -8.68
C ASN A 79 -29.95 19.21 -9.69
N ALA A 80 -28.90 18.40 -9.69
CA ALA A 80 -28.70 17.36 -10.69
C ALA A 80 -28.17 16.06 -10.09
N SER A 81 -28.53 14.95 -10.71
CA SER A 81 -28.08 13.63 -10.32
C SER A 81 -26.62 13.38 -10.69
N ILE A 82 -25.99 12.42 -10.02
CA ILE A 82 -24.64 11.94 -10.36
C ILE A 82 -24.58 11.46 -11.81
N LYS A 83 -25.63 10.77 -12.26
CA LYS A 83 -25.75 10.26 -13.63
C LYS A 83 -25.64 11.40 -14.64
N GLU A 84 -26.36 12.49 -14.43
CA GLU A 84 -26.33 13.66 -15.30
C GLU A 84 -24.96 14.35 -15.29
N GLY A 85 -24.34 14.47 -14.12
CA GLY A 85 -22.98 15.05 -14.03
C GLY A 85 -21.92 14.24 -14.77
N ILE A 86 -21.95 12.91 -14.64
CA ILE A 86 -21.01 12.03 -15.35
C ILE A 86 -21.27 12.05 -16.86
N LEU A 87 -22.55 12.05 -17.30
CA LEU A 87 -22.89 12.20 -18.71
C LEU A 87 -22.42 13.56 -19.26
N SER A 88 -22.51 14.62 -18.45
CA SER A 88 -22.00 15.94 -18.81
C SER A 88 -20.48 15.95 -18.95
N PHE A 89 -19.75 15.32 -18.03
CA PHE A 89 -18.29 15.16 -18.15
C PHE A 89 -17.90 14.38 -19.40
N SER A 90 -18.62 13.29 -19.69
CA SER A 90 -18.39 12.47 -20.88
C SER A 90 -18.52 13.29 -22.17
N LYS A 91 -19.56 14.13 -22.27
CA LYS A 91 -19.76 15.05 -23.40
C LYS A 91 -18.69 16.12 -23.48
N GLN A 92 -18.37 16.80 -22.38
CA GLN A 92 -17.40 17.90 -22.36
C GLN A 92 -15.97 17.43 -22.67
N ALA A 93 -15.62 16.23 -22.21
CA ALA A 93 -14.30 15.66 -22.47
C ALA A 93 -14.22 14.86 -23.78
N ASP A 94 -15.35 14.64 -24.45
CA ASP A 94 -15.45 13.79 -25.64
C ASP A 94 -14.82 12.40 -25.42
N ILE A 95 -15.24 11.77 -24.31
CA ILE A 95 -14.82 10.40 -23.96
C ILE A 95 -15.98 9.66 -23.29
N PRO A 96 -16.30 8.42 -23.70
CA PRO A 96 -17.28 7.62 -22.99
C PRO A 96 -16.87 7.40 -21.54
N ILE A 97 -17.80 7.66 -20.61
CA ILE A 97 -17.65 7.33 -19.20
C ILE A 97 -18.73 6.30 -18.83
N ILE A 98 -18.30 5.09 -18.50
CA ILE A 98 -19.16 3.97 -18.12
C ILE A 98 -19.11 3.83 -16.60
N PHE A 99 -20.25 3.58 -15.97
CA PHE A 99 -20.38 3.27 -14.55
C PHE A 99 -21.43 2.18 -14.38
N ASN A 100 -21.28 1.37 -13.34
CA ASN A 100 -22.26 0.33 -13.02
C ASN A 100 -23.38 0.89 -12.12
N ASN A 101 -24.47 0.13 -11.97
CA ASN A 101 -25.61 0.59 -11.17
C ASN A 101 -25.27 0.67 -9.67
N SER A 102 -24.31 -0.13 -9.19
CA SER A 102 -23.83 -0.06 -7.80
C SER A 102 -23.09 1.25 -7.52
N PHE A 103 -22.40 1.82 -8.50
CA PHE A 103 -21.81 3.15 -8.40
C PHE A 103 -22.87 4.21 -8.10
N LEU A 104 -23.99 4.20 -8.84
CA LEU A 104 -25.08 5.17 -8.66
C LEU A 104 -25.80 5.02 -7.31
N LYS A 105 -25.84 3.79 -6.77
CA LYS A 105 -26.49 3.50 -5.48
C LYS A 105 -25.59 3.79 -4.27
N ASN A 106 -24.33 4.13 -4.46
CA ASN A 106 -23.40 4.39 -3.35
C ASN A 106 -23.77 5.71 -2.64
N LYS A 107 -24.36 5.59 -1.44
CA LYS A 107 -24.82 6.72 -0.61
C LYS A 107 -23.72 7.76 -0.35
N ARG A 108 -22.45 7.34 -0.20
CA ARG A 108 -21.33 8.26 0.03
C ARG A 108 -21.06 9.15 -1.18
N ILE A 109 -21.17 8.61 -2.39
CA ILE A 109 -21.01 9.39 -3.63
C ILE A 109 -22.17 10.37 -3.77
N VAL A 110 -23.41 9.91 -3.54
CA VAL A 110 -24.62 10.75 -3.59
C VAL A 110 -24.49 11.94 -2.64
N ALA A 111 -24.09 11.67 -1.39
CA ALA A 111 -23.89 12.70 -0.37
C ALA A 111 -22.79 13.70 -0.77
N ASN A 112 -21.65 13.23 -1.29
CA ASN A 112 -20.57 14.11 -1.74
C ASN A 112 -21.01 15.04 -2.88
N CYS A 113 -21.88 14.56 -3.77
CA CYS A 113 -22.26 15.31 -4.96
C CYS A 113 -23.31 16.38 -4.66
N ALA A 114 -24.20 16.19 -3.68
CA ALA A 114 -25.36 17.05 -3.46
C ALA A 114 -25.06 18.57 -3.38
N ASN A 115 -23.87 18.95 -2.92
CA ASN A 115 -23.46 20.36 -2.80
C ASN A 115 -22.24 20.72 -3.67
N LEU A 116 -21.86 19.84 -4.60
CA LEU A 116 -20.63 20.01 -5.36
C LEU A 116 -20.85 20.89 -6.59
N LYS A 117 -20.08 21.97 -6.69
CA LYS A 117 -20.00 22.80 -7.90
C LYS A 117 -18.58 22.79 -8.44
N LEU A 118 -18.42 22.31 -9.67
CA LEU A 118 -17.14 22.24 -10.35
C LEU A 118 -17.11 23.25 -11.50
N THR A 119 -16.09 24.10 -11.53
CA THR A 119 -15.91 25.14 -12.56
C THR A 119 -14.55 24.99 -13.23
N LYS A 120 -14.55 24.69 -14.54
CA LYS A 120 -13.37 24.59 -15.40
C LYS A 120 -12.26 23.69 -14.80
N MET A 121 -12.64 22.63 -14.09
CA MET A 121 -11.71 21.71 -13.42
C MET A 121 -11.26 20.63 -14.41
N LYS A 122 -10.00 20.20 -14.37
CA LYS A 122 -9.54 19.05 -15.18
C LYS A 122 -10.40 17.81 -14.89
N LEU A 123 -10.75 17.04 -15.92
CA LEU A 123 -11.58 15.84 -15.79
C LEU A 123 -11.04 14.88 -14.73
N ILE A 124 -9.73 14.62 -14.71
CA ILE A 124 -9.11 13.75 -13.69
C ILE A 124 -9.38 14.22 -12.26
N ASN A 125 -9.34 15.53 -12.02
CA ASN A 125 -9.57 16.09 -10.70
C ASN A 125 -11.07 16.06 -10.35
N ALA A 126 -11.93 16.34 -11.32
CA ALA A 126 -13.38 16.21 -11.15
C ALA A 126 -13.77 14.78 -10.77
N LEU A 127 -13.23 13.78 -11.47
CA LEU A 127 -13.42 12.36 -11.14
C LEU A 127 -12.85 12.01 -9.77
N LYS A 128 -11.60 12.37 -9.45
CA LYS A 128 -11.02 12.13 -8.12
C LYS A 128 -11.86 12.74 -7.00
N TYR A 129 -12.39 13.96 -7.19
CA TYR A 129 -13.24 14.62 -6.21
C TYR A 129 -14.54 13.86 -5.99
N LEU A 130 -15.18 13.42 -7.08
CA LEU A 130 -16.40 12.62 -7.05
C LEU A 130 -16.19 11.28 -6.32
N LEU A 131 -14.99 10.71 -6.43
CA LEU A 131 -14.64 9.39 -5.86
C LEU A 131 -14.04 9.45 -4.44
N LYS A 132 -13.64 10.63 -3.94
CA LYS A 132 -12.78 10.83 -2.75
C LYS A 132 -13.22 10.10 -1.47
N SER A 133 -14.52 9.85 -1.28
CA SER A 133 -15.06 9.22 -0.05
C SER A 133 -15.60 7.79 -0.24
N SER A 134 -15.43 7.19 -1.42
CA SER A 134 -16.34 6.11 -1.87
C SER A 134 -15.71 4.74 -2.12
N ASN A 135 -14.43 4.52 -1.79
CA ASN A 135 -13.65 3.33 -2.19
C ASN A 135 -13.77 3.00 -3.68
N GLN A 136 -14.16 3.98 -4.49
CA GLN A 136 -14.24 3.86 -5.94
C GLN A 136 -12.95 4.36 -6.57
N CYS A 137 -12.65 3.82 -7.74
CA CYS A 137 -11.58 4.30 -8.60
C CYS A 137 -12.12 4.44 -10.03
N PHE A 138 -11.30 4.98 -10.92
CA PHE A 138 -11.57 4.92 -12.34
C PHE A 138 -10.44 4.18 -13.04
N LYS A 139 -10.79 3.31 -13.98
CA LYS A 139 -9.84 2.59 -14.84
C LYS A 139 -10.10 3.02 -16.27
N ILE A 140 -9.02 3.22 -17.04
CA ILE A 140 -9.14 3.59 -18.45
C ILE A 140 -8.93 2.34 -19.30
N LYS A 141 -9.90 2.00 -20.13
CA LYS A 141 -9.83 0.86 -21.05
C LYS A 141 -10.32 1.28 -22.43
N LYS A 142 -9.52 1.07 -23.47
CA LYS A 142 -9.91 1.27 -24.89
C LYS A 142 -10.57 2.64 -25.16
N LYS A 143 -9.97 3.74 -24.69
CA LYS A 143 -10.53 5.11 -24.78
C LYS A 143 -11.89 5.28 -24.09
N THR A 144 -12.13 4.54 -23.01
CA THR A 144 -13.31 4.66 -22.17
C THR A 144 -12.88 4.75 -20.72
N ILE A 145 -13.51 5.63 -19.95
CA ILE A 145 -13.31 5.73 -18.52
C ILE A 145 -14.35 4.85 -17.85
N LEU A 146 -13.91 3.83 -17.11
CA LEU A 146 -14.78 2.97 -16.31
C LEU A 146 -14.70 3.44 -14.85
N LEU A 147 -15.78 3.98 -14.32
CA LEU A 147 -15.94 4.23 -12.89
C LEU A 147 -16.40 2.95 -12.21
N THR A 148 -15.62 2.48 -11.25
CA THR A 148 -15.84 1.19 -10.60
C THR A 148 -15.38 1.23 -9.16
N THR A 149 -15.77 0.24 -8.36
CA THR A 149 -15.20 0.04 -7.03
C THR A 149 -13.72 -0.36 -7.19
N LYS A 150 -12.83 0.10 -6.31
CA LYS A 150 -11.45 -0.44 -6.22
C LYS A 150 -11.50 -1.96 -6.14
N TYR A 151 -12.56 -2.48 -5.50
CA TYR A 151 -12.82 -3.88 -5.27
C TYR A 151 -14.02 -4.42 -6.06
N SER A 152 -14.08 -4.16 -7.36
CA SER A 152 -15.17 -4.72 -8.18
C SER A 152 -15.08 -6.25 -8.17
N SER A 153 -16.22 -6.93 -7.96
CA SER A 153 -16.38 -8.39 -8.04
C SER A 153 -16.25 -8.94 -9.48
N GLN A 154 -15.91 -8.11 -10.46
CA GLN A 154 -15.63 -8.56 -11.81
C GLN A 154 -14.15 -9.00 -11.90
N ASN A 155 -13.93 -10.23 -12.37
CA ASN A 155 -12.63 -10.93 -12.40
C ASN A 155 -12.14 -11.35 -11.01
N LEU A 156 -12.95 -12.14 -10.31
CA LEU A 156 -12.50 -12.85 -9.12
C LEU A 156 -11.52 -13.96 -9.53
N PHE A 157 -10.42 -14.04 -8.81
CA PHE A 157 -9.45 -15.11 -8.86
C PHE A 157 -9.59 -15.91 -7.57
N ILE A 158 -9.30 -17.20 -7.67
CA ILE A 158 -9.22 -18.09 -6.51
C ILE A 158 -7.74 -18.39 -6.33
N THR A 159 -7.17 -17.99 -5.19
CA THR A 159 -5.76 -18.20 -4.87
C THR A 159 -5.63 -18.91 -3.53
N LEU A 160 -4.75 -19.91 -3.47
CA LEU A 160 -4.40 -20.62 -2.24
C LEU A 160 -3.06 -20.10 -1.72
N TYR A 161 -3.07 -19.49 -0.53
CA TYR A 161 -1.87 -19.02 0.16
C TYR A 161 -1.43 -20.04 1.21
N SER A 162 -0.21 -20.55 1.05
CA SER A 162 0.38 -21.47 2.04
C SER A 162 0.98 -20.68 3.20
N LEU A 163 0.50 -20.94 4.41
CA LEU A 163 1.01 -20.29 5.64
C LEU A 163 1.97 -21.18 6.44
N ASN A 164 2.28 -22.37 5.92
CA ASN A 164 3.13 -23.36 6.60
C ASN A 164 4.44 -22.77 7.11
N GLU A 165 5.12 -21.95 6.32
CA GLU A 165 6.40 -21.36 6.74
C GLU A 165 6.23 -20.39 7.90
N LEU A 166 5.23 -19.51 7.82
CA LEU A 166 4.91 -18.54 8.87
C LEU A 166 4.49 -19.23 10.17
N ILE A 167 3.60 -20.23 10.09
CA ILE A 167 3.14 -21.04 11.23
C ILE A 167 4.31 -21.82 11.84
N ASN A 168 5.16 -22.43 11.02
CA ASN A 168 6.33 -23.18 11.51
C ASN A 168 7.32 -22.28 12.25
N ILE A 169 7.58 -21.07 11.75
CA ILE A 169 8.45 -20.10 12.43
C ILE A 169 7.83 -19.65 13.76
N SER A 170 6.52 -19.40 13.77
CA SER A 170 5.77 -19.05 14.98
C SER A 170 5.87 -20.17 16.03
N ASN A 171 5.56 -21.42 15.65
CA ASN A 171 5.59 -22.58 16.54
C ASN A 171 6.99 -22.84 17.12
N LYS A 172 8.03 -22.77 16.28
CA LYS A 172 9.43 -22.92 16.75
C LYS A 172 9.85 -21.82 17.72
N SER A 173 9.32 -20.61 17.52
CA SER A 173 9.58 -19.49 18.44
C SER A 173 8.86 -19.69 19.77
N MET A 174 7.64 -20.26 19.75
CA MET A 174 6.86 -20.61 20.94
C MET A 174 7.49 -21.73 21.77
N GLU A 175 7.93 -22.82 21.15
CA GLU A 175 8.55 -23.95 21.86
C GLU A 175 9.80 -23.54 22.67
N LYS A 176 10.57 -22.57 22.17
CA LYS A 176 11.74 -22.04 22.88
C LYS A 176 11.37 -21.23 24.13
N TRP A 177 10.14 -20.73 24.22
CA TRP A 177 9.72 -19.74 25.21
C TRP A 177 8.60 -20.23 26.15
N SER A 178 7.95 -21.34 25.85
CA SER A 178 6.76 -21.85 26.55
C SER A 178 7.05 -22.60 27.87
N LYS A 179 7.70 -21.94 28.84
CA LYS A 179 7.56 -22.33 30.26
C LYS A 179 6.48 -21.54 31.02
N GLY A 180 5.66 -20.75 30.31
CA GLY A 180 4.54 -20.02 30.92
C GLY A 180 3.86 -18.98 30.00
N ALA A 181 3.99 -19.10 28.68
CA ALA A 181 3.27 -18.23 27.75
C ALA A 181 2.04 -18.97 27.23
N ASN A 182 0.89 -18.29 27.23
CA ASN A 182 -0.37 -18.81 26.71
C ASN A 182 -0.19 -19.27 25.25
N LYS A 183 -0.69 -20.46 24.90
CA LYS A 183 -0.38 -21.17 23.64
C LYS A 183 -0.99 -20.55 22.38
N GLU A 184 -1.59 -19.37 22.47
CA GLU A 184 -2.23 -18.68 21.36
C GLU A 184 -1.17 -18.07 20.43
N GLY A 185 -0.60 -18.92 19.56
CA GLY A 185 0.32 -18.52 18.51
C GLY A 185 -0.38 -17.85 17.32
N PHE A 186 0.38 -17.56 16.26
CA PHE A 186 -0.20 -17.24 14.95
C PHE A 186 -0.93 -18.48 14.42
N ASP A 187 -2.21 -18.59 14.71
CA ASP A 187 -3.09 -19.53 14.04
C ASP A 187 -3.64 -18.92 12.74
N LEU A 188 -4.34 -19.75 11.98
CA LEU A 188 -4.86 -19.40 10.68
C LEU A 188 -6.02 -18.40 10.78
N ASP A 189 -6.77 -18.45 11.87
CA ASP A 189 -7.90 -17.57 12.14
C ASP A 189 -7.43 -16.14 12.39
N ASN A 190 -6.38 -15.96 13.21
CA ASN A 190 -5.77 -14.65 13.45
C ASN A 190 -5.24 -14.01 12.16
N ILE A 191 -4.61 -14.79 11.28
CA ILE A 191 -4.11 -14.27 9.99
C ILE A 191 -5.28 -13.92 9.06
N LYS A 192 -6.34 -14.73 9.04
CA LYS A 192 -7.56 -14.46 8.29
C LYS A 192 -8.19 -13.14 8.76
N GLU A 193 -8.36 -12.94 10.06
CA GLU A 193 -8.89 -11.71 10.64
C GLU A 193 -8.03 -10.49 10.27
N LEU A 194 -6.70 -10.60 10.44
CA LEU A 194 -5.77 -9.53 10.08
C LEU A 194 -5.89 -9.12 8.60
N ILE A 195 -6.01 -10.09 7.69
CA ILE A 195 -6.22 -9.80 6.27
C ILE A 195 -7.56 -9.10 6.06
N GLN A 196 -8.65 -9.58 6.68
CA GLN A 196 -9.98 -8.99 6.50
C GLN A 196 -10.08 -7.56 7.03
N GLU A 197 -9.39 -7.27 8.13
CA GLU A 197 -9.42 -5.96 8.78
C GLU A 197 -8.50 -4.93 8.13
N ASN A 198 -7.35 -5.35 7.59
CA ASN A 198 -6.33 -4.45 7.09
C ASN A 198 -6.29 -4.37 5.56
N ILE A 199 -6.79 -5.38 4.84
CA ILE A 199 -6.74 -5.44 3.38
C ILE A 199 -8.15 -5.42 2.81
N ALA A 200 -8.38 -4.49 1.87
CA ALA A 200 -9.66 -4.35 1.17
C ALA A 200 -10.88 -4.32 2.12
N LYS A 201 -10.72 -3.62 3.25
CA LYS A 201 -11.80 -3.44 4.23
C LYS A 201 -13.09 -2.99 3.53
N ASP A 202 -14.20 -3.62 3.92
CA ASP A 202 -15.53 -3.47 3.34
C ASP A 202 -15.76 -4.15 1.96
N SER A 203 -14.80 -4.88 1.40
CA SER A 203 -15.01 -5.65 0.15
C SER A 203 -15.19 -7.15 0.33
N TRP A 204 -15.06 -7.63 1.56
CA TRP A 204 -15.33 -9.03 1.92
C TRP A 204 -16.86 -9.22 2.05
N ASP A 205 -17.47 -9.81 1.03
CA ASP A 205 -18.90 -10.06 0.94
C ASP A 205 -19.13 -11.37 0.17
N THR A 206 -19.46 -12.42 0.92
CA THR A 206 -19.72 -13.75 0.36
C THR A 206 -20.84 -13.73 -0.68
N ALA A 207 -21.82 -12.84 -0.55
CA ALA A 207 -22.90 -12.69 -1.53
C ALA A 207 -22.41 -12.10 -2.86
N GLN A 208 -21.30 -11.36 -2.84
CA GLN A 208 -20.60 -10.87 -4.03
C GLN A 208 -19.52 -11.83 -4.53
N GLY A 209 -19.39 -13.01 -3.91
CA GLY A 209 -18.42 -14.04 -4.26
C GLY A 209 -17.01 -13.78 -3.73
N THR A 210 -16.80 -12.73 -2.92
CA THR A 210 -15.51 -12.50 -2.26
C THR A 210 -15.47 -13.19 -0.90
N SER A 211 -14.41 -13.94 -0.64
CA SER A 211 -14.30 -14.72 0.61
C SER A 211 -12.85 -15.07 0.94
N ILE A 212 -12.62 -15.41 2.20
CA ILE A 212 -11.36 -15.94 2.70
C ILE A 212 -11.70 -17.09 3.65
N GLU A 213 -11.26 -18.29 3.30
CA GLU A 213 -11.53 -19.51 4.03
C GLU A 213 -10.24 -20.26 4.34
N ILE A 214 -10.24 -21.00 5.43
CA ILE A 214 -9.11 -21.83 5.84
C ILE A 214 -9.31 -23.24 5.28
N LEU A 215 -8.35 -23.71 4.49
CA LEU A 215 -8.36 -25.04 3.90
C LEU A 215 -7.01 -25.73 4.10
N LYS A 216 -6.95 -26.71 5.02
CA LYS A 216 -5.76 -27.55 5.27
C LYS A 216 -4.47 -26.72 5.46
N ASN A 217 -4.48 -25.79 6.41
CA ASN A 217 -3.37 -24.86 6.71
C ASN A 217 -3.01 -23.87 5.59
N LYS A 218 -3.95 -23.64 4.67
CA LYS A 218 -3.85 -22.61 3.63
C LYS A 218 -5.02 -21.67 3.73
N LEU A 219 -4.83 -20.43 3.28
CA LEU A 219 -5.93 -19.51 3.04
C LEU A 219 -6.38 -19.65 1.59
N LEU A 220 -7.62 -20.09 1.39
CA LEU A 220 -8.32 -20.01 0.12
C LEU A 220 -8.97 -18.63 0.04
N ILE A 221 -8.49 -17.80 -0.87
CA ILE A 221 -8.99 -16.44 -1.02
C ILE A 221 -9.60 -16.29 -2.40
N ILE A 222 -10.84 -15.80 -2.43
CA ILE A 222 -11.55 -15.44 -3.65
C ILE A 222 -11.66 -13.92 -3.69
N HIS A 223 -10.84 -13.28 -4.53
CA HIS A 223 -10.87 -11.83 -4.69
C HIS A 223 -10.32 -11.41 -6.05
N ASN A 224 -10.42 -10.13 -6.41
CA ASN A 224 -9.75 -9.61 -7.60
C ASN A 224 -8.21 -9.57 -7.45
N SER A 225 -7.52 -9.41 -8.58
CA SER A 225 -6.04 -9.44 -8.65
C SER A 225 -5.37 -8.38 -7.77
N ASP A 226 -5.93 -7.16 -7.73
CA ASP A 226 -5.32 -6.04 -7.00
C ASP A 226 -5.24 -6.36 -5.49
N VAL A 227 -6.27 -7.04 -4.95
CA VAL A 227 -6.27 -7.49 -3.54
C VAL A 227 -5.36 -8.68 -3.33
N HIS A 228 -5.22 -9.58 -4.30
CA HIS A 228 -4.24 -10.66 -4.21
C HIS A 228 -2.80 -10.15 -4.12
N ASP A 229 -2.47 -9.07 -4.85
CA ASP A 229 -1.15 -8.42 -4.77
C ASP A 229 -0.91 -7.76 -3.40
N GLU A 230 -1.95 -7.10 -2.85
CA GLU A 230 -1.91 -6.53 -1.48
C GLU A 230 -1.70 -7.63 -0.42
N ILE A 231 -2.43 -8.75 -0.52
CA ILE A 231 -2.29 -9.90 0.39
C ILE A 231 -0.90 -10.51 0.30
N ASN A 232 -0.37 -10.69 -0.92
CA ASN A 232 0.96 -11.29 -1.09
C ASN A 232 2.03 -10.41 -0.44
N SER A 233 1.97 -9.10 -0.67
CA SER A 233 2.90 -8.13 -0.07
C SER A 233 2.82 -8.12 1.46
N PHE A 234 1.61 -8.22 2.01
CA PHE A 234 1.37 -8.30 3.44
C PHE A 234 1.97 -9.58 4.05
N LEU A 235 1.67 -10.75 3.47
CA LEU A 235 2.19 -12.04 3.95
C LEU A 235 3.71 -12.15 3.83
N GLU A 236 4.31 -11.62 2.76
CA GLU A 236 5.77 -11.54 2.61
C GLU A 236 6.40 -10.67 3.71
N SER A 237 5.76 -9.55 4.04
CA SER A 237 6.22 -8.66 5.12
C SER A 237 6.15 -9.34 6.48
N MET A 238 5.04 -10.04 6.78
CA MET A 238 4.91 -10.84 8.01
C MET A 238 5.98 -11.94 8.08
N LEU A 239 6.20 -12.65 6.99
CA LEU A 239 7.19 -13.73 6.92
C LEU A 239 8.61 -13.20 7.15
N LYS A 240 8.95 -12.06 6.55
CA LYS A 240 10.23 -11.40 6.76
C LYS A 240 10.44 -11.03 8.23
N VAL A 241 9.46 -10.39 8.86
CA VAL A 241 9.50 -10.04 10.28
C VAL A 241 9.66 -11.29 11.16
N ALA A 242 8.90 -12.35 10.85
CA ALA A 242 8.99 -13.62 11.57
C ALA A 242 10.40 -14.25 11.46
N LYS A 243 10.98 -14.29 10.25
CA LYS A 243 12.36 -14.79 10.03
C LYS A 243 13.40 -13.98 10.78
N ASP A 244 13.33 -12.65 10.65
CA ASP A 244 14.25 -11.73 11.32
C ASP A 244 14.20 -11.90 12.84
N SER A 245 13.02 -12.22 13.40
CA SER A 245 12.84 -12.49 14.83
C SER A 245 13.38 -13.85 15.27
N HIS A 246 13.38 -14.86 14.39
CA HIS A 246 13.84 -16.22 14.71
C HIS A 246 15.36 -16.38 14.55
N GLU A 247 15.96 -15.79 13.50
CA GLU A 247 17.39 -15.93 13.20
C GLU A 247 18.27 -15.09 14.11
N ASN A 248 17.79 -13.94 14.57
CA ASN A 248 18.49 -13.16 15.57
C ASN A 248 18.33 -13.81 16.94
N LYS A 249 19.35 -14.56 17.40
CA LYS A 249 19.70 -14.56 18.83
C LYS A 249 19.70 -13.09 19.22
N ILE A 250 18.76 -12.67 20.05
CA ILE A 250 18.54 -11.26 20.38
C ILE A 250 19.77 -10.75 21.12
N ASN A 251 20.84 -10.45 20.38
CA ASN A 251 21.78 -9.45 20.74
C ASN A 251 20.97 -8.18 20.54
N VAL A 252 20.22 -7.79 21.59
CA VAL A 252 19.67 -6.45 21.72
C VAL A 252 20.90 -5.54 21.78
N LYS A 253 21.59 -5.35 20.65
CA LYS A 253 22.09 -4.03 20.34
C LYS A 253 20.82 -3.23 20.33
N VAL A 254 20.50 -2.65 21.48
CA VAL A 254 19.53 -1.57 21.67
C VAL A 254 19.59 -0.83 20.36
N ARG A 255 18.55 -0.93 19.53
CA ARG A 255 18.49 -0.10 18.32
C ARG A 255 18.64 1.28 18.91
N LYS A 256 19.83 1.88 18.78
CA LYS A 256 20.12 3.20 19.32
C LYS A 256 18.93 4.01 18.89
N SER A 257 18.16 4.51 19.86
CA SER A 257 17.01 5.38 19.65
C SER A 257 17.32 6.20 18.42
N VAL A 258 16.56 6.09 17.32
CA VAL A 258 16.91 6.69 16.01
C VAL A 258 17.45 8.07 16.30
N LEU A 259 18.78 8.16 16.29
CA LEU A 259 19.46 9.25 16.97
C LEU A 259 19.47 10.25 15.86
N TYR A 260 18.49 11.17 15.89
CA TYR A 260 18.43 12.29 14.95
C TYR A 260 19.86 12.79 14.81
N SER A 261 20.37 12.76 13.58
CA SER A 261 21.71 13.27 13.37
C SER A 261 21.75 14.72 13.86
N GLU A 262 22.92 15.23 14.24
CA GLU A 262 23.01 16.64 14.61
C GLU A 262 22.47 17.54 13.47
N GLU A 263 22.55 17.08 12.22
CA GLU A 263 21.97 17.73 11.05
C GLU A 263 20.43 17.75 11.11
N ASP A 264 19.77 16.65 11.49
CA ASP A 264 18.32 16.58 11.66
C ASP A 264 17.84 17.54 12.76
N LYS A 265 18.56 17.62 13.89
CA LYS A 265 18.25 18.57 14.98
C LYS A 265 18.44 20.03 14.53
N ILE A 266 19.47 20.30 13.72
CA ILE A 266 19.68 21.63 13.13
C ILE A 266 18.52 21.99 12.20
N LEU A 267 18.04 21.06 11.39
CA LEU A 267 16.88 21.28 10.53
C LEU A 267 15.60 21.53 11.31
N GLU A 268 15.34 20.78 12.38
CA GLU A 268 14.18 21.03 13.25
C GLU A 268 14.20 22.46 13.80
N LYS A 269 15.34 22.90 14.34
CA LYS A 269 15.50 24.28 14.86
C LYS A 269 15.30 25.34 13.77
N LYS A 270 15.76 25.09 12.53
CA LYS A 270 15.53 25.99 11.39
C LYS A 270 14.05 26.08 11.01
N LEU A 271 13.28 25.01 11.20
CA LEU A 271 11.84 25.01 10.96
C LEU A 271 11.04 25.71 12.09
N ASP A 272 11.60 25.88 13.28
CA ASP A 272 10.91 26.58 14.38
C ASP A 272 10.86 28.11 14.21
N ILE A 273 11.61 28.67 13.26
CA ILE A 273 11.59 30.10 12.94
C ILE A 273 10.17 30.53 12.56
N LYS A 274 9.69 31.63 13.13
CA LYS A 274 8.38 32.20 12.80
C LYS A 274 8.44 33.14 11.59
N LYS A 275 7.51 32.97 10.65
CA LYS A 275 7.37 33.83 9.46
C LYS A 275 5.90 33.95 9.06
N SER A 276 5.64 34.95 8.23
CA SER A 276 4.34 35.20 7.63
C SER A 276 4.42 35.01 6.13
N PHE A 277 3.43 34.35 5.55
CA PHE A 277 3.31 34.10 4.12
C PHE A 277 1.90 34.37 3.65
N ASN A 278 1.78 34.78 2.38
CA ASN A 278 0.51 35.04 1.74
C ASN A 278 0.56 34.48 0.31
N TRP A 279 0.41 33.17 0.20
CA TRP A 279 0.37 32.49 -1.07
C TRP A 279 -1.04 32.55 -1.65
N LYS A 280 -1.16 33.07 -2.87
CA LYS A 280 -2.42 33.17 -3.59
C LYS A 280 -2.32 32.30 -4.85
N ASN A 281 -2.90 31.10 -4.79
CA ASN A 281 -2.92 30.16 -5.91
C ASN A 281 -1.52 29.78 -6.41
N GLU A 282 -0.60 29.54 -5.48
CA GLU A 282 0.80 29.17 -5.77
C GLU A 282 0.98 27.66 -5.84
N THR A 283 1.97 27.19 -6.61
CA THR A 283 2.28 25.75 -6.69
C THR A 283 3.01 25.26 -5.44
N LEU A 284 3.00 23.95 -5.19
CA LEU A 284 3.74 23.36 -4.08
C LEU A 284 5.24 23.67 -4.19
N GLU A 285 5.82 23.59 -5.38
CA GLU A 285 7.24 23.87 -5.63
C GLU A 285 7.60 25.30 -5.21
N LYS A 286 6.75 26.28 -5.55
CA LYS A 286 6.97 27.67 -5.17
C LYS A 286 6.88 27.88 -3.66
N ILE A 287 5.89 27.27 -3.01
CA ILE A 287 5.73 27.31 -1.55
C ILE A 287 6.96 26.71 -0.84
N LEU A 288 7.42 25.56 -1.31
CA LEU A 288 8.61 24.90 -0.75
C LEU A 288 9.86 25.74 -0.97
N ALA A 289 10.03 26.36 -2.14
CA ALA A 289 11.15 27.28 -2.41
C ALA A 289 11.14 28.49 -1.47
N ASP A 290 9.97 29.08 -1.20
CA ASP A 290 9.85 30.21 -0.27
C ASP A 290 10.19 29.81 1.18
N ILE A 291 9.77 28.61 1.61
CA ILE A 291 10.12 28.04 2.92
C ILE A 291 11.62 27.72 2.99
N GLN A 292 12.19 27.08 1.96
CA GLN A 292 13.62 26.77 1.85
C GLN A 292 14.48 28.03 1.97
N HIS A 293 14.12 29.08 1.22
CA HIS A 293 14.80 30.37 1.26
C HIS A 293 14.72 31.01 2.65
N SER A 294 13.53 31.02 3.26
CA SER A 294 13.31 31.60 4.58
C SER A 294 14.06 30.87 5.69
N ALA A 295 14.14 29.54 5.62
CA ALA A 295 14.80 28.69 6.61
C ALA A 295 16.31 28.54 6.38
N LYS A 296 16.82 28.97 5.20
CA LYS A 296 18.16 28.63 4.71
C LYS A 296 18.40 27.10 4.75
N ILE A 297 17.45 26.34 4.19
CA ILE A 297 17.49 24.87 4.06
C ILE A 297 17.59 24.53 2.57
N SER A 298 18.63 23.79 2.17
CA SER A 298 18.83 23.39 0.78
C SER A 298 18.12 22.07 0.41
N ASN A 299 17.84 21.22 1.39
CA ASN A 299 17.54 19.81 1.11
C ASN A 299 16.07 19.49 1.34
N PHE A 300 15.21 19.83 0.38
CA PHE A 300 13.86 19.26 0.31
C PHE A 300 13.87 18.19 -0.78
N ILE A 301 13.40 17.00 -0.44
CA ILE A 301 13.29 15.86 -1.34
C ILE A 301 11.82 15.51 -1.44
N ILE A 302 11.24 15.63 -2.63
CA ILE A 302 9.84 15.30 -2.86
C ILE A 302 9.79 13.95 -3.56
N ASP A 303 8.99 13.03 -3.05
CA ASP A 303 8.73 11.76 -3.73
C ASP A 303 8.12 12.00 -5.11
N GLN A 304 8.76 11.46 -6.15
CA GLN A 304 8.31 11.62 -7.54
C GLN A 304 6.91 11.06 -7.78
N ASN A 305 6.54 9.98 -7.08
CA ASN A 305 5.20 9.40 -7.20
C ASN A 305 4.16 10.34 -6.61
N THR A 306 4.52 11.03 -5.53
CA THR A 306 3.70 12.09 -4.93
C THR A 306 3.44 13.22 -5.92
N ILE A 307 4.46 13.74 -6.62
CA ILE A 307 4.30 14.79 -7.64
C ILE A 307 3.40 14.32 -8.79
N LYS A 308 3.66 13.11 -9.32
CA LYS A 308 2.86 12.53 -10.42
C LYS A 308 1.39 12.38 -10.04
N ASN A 309 1.11 11.98 -8.80
CA ASN A 309 -0.24 11.72 -8.32
C ASN A 309 -1.01 13.00 -7.98
N LEU A 310 -0.32 14.04 -7.52
CA LEU A 310 -0.92 15.34 -7.20
C LEU A 310 -1.46 16.04 -8.45
N GLY A 311 -0.68 16.02 -9.53
CA GLY A 311 -0.91 16.89 -10.68
C GLY A 311 -0.70 18.38 -10.32
N PRO A 312 -1.04 19.31 -11.22
CA PRO A 312 -0.89 20.74 -10.95
C PRO A 312 -1.96 21.17 -9.94
N THR A 313 -1.57 21.24 -8.67
CA THR A 313 -2.38 21.73 -7.56
C THR A 313 -1.82 23.04 -7.04
N ASN A 314 -2.69 24.04 -6.96
CA ASN A 314 -2.35 25.34 -6.41
C ASN A 314 -2.93 25.46 -4.99
N ILE A 315 -2.19 26.12 -4.12
CA ILE A 315 -2.55 26.38 -2.74
C ILE A 315 -2.74 27.89 -2.55
N SER A 316 -3.87 28.25 -1.92
CA SER A 316 -4.06 29.57 -1.33
C SER A 316 -3.99 29.44 0.19
N LEU A 317 -3.02 30.09 0.81
CA LEU A 317 -2.76 30.02 2.24
C LEU A 317 -2.15 31.33 2.72
N LYS A 318 -2.78 31.93 3.73
CA LYS A 318 -2.29 33.08 4.47
C LYS A 318 -1.98 32.65 5.89
N VAL A 319 -0.73 32.80 6.29
CA VAL A 319 -0.23 32.51 7.65
C VAL A 319 0.49 33.73 8.19
N SER A 320 0.29 34.02 9.47
CA SER A 320 0.89 35.16 10.15
C SER A 320 1.59 34.68 11.41
N ASP A 321 2.88 34.99 11.56
CA ASP A 321 3.69 34.65 12.75
C ASP A 321 3.65 33.17 13.17
N LEU A 322 3.62 32.25 12.20
CA LEU A 322 3.65 30.81 12.46
C LEU A 322 5.05 30.25 12.22
N SER A 323 5.43 29.21 12.98
CA SER A 323 6.68 28.51 12.71
C SER A 323 6.65 27.92 11.30
N LEU A 324 7.81 27.86 10.63
CA LEU A 324 7.93 27.23 9.31
C LEU A 324 7.48 25.77 9.37
N LYS A 325 7.74 25.08 10.48
CA LYS A 325 7.27 23.72 10.79
C LYS A 325 5.75 23.61 10.65
N HIS A 326 5.02 24.52 11.30
CA HIS A 326 3.57 24.52 11.30
C HIS A 326 3.01 24.99 9.96
N THR A 327 3.65 26.00 9.36
CA THR A 327 3.31 26.51 8.02
C THR A 327 3.44 25.42 6.95
N LEU A 328 4.56 24.69 6.95
CA LEU A 328 4.81 23.57 6.05
C LEU A 328 3.76 22.48 6.24
N ASN A 329 3.45 22.12 7.49
CA ASN A 329 2.42 21.13 7.80
C ASN A 329 1.03 21.57 7.27
N ILE A 330 0.62 22.82 7.47
CA ILE A 330 -0.66 23.33 6.95
C ILE A 330 -0.69 23.28 5.41
N ALA A 331 0.39 23.68 4.76
CA ALA A 331 0.49 23.68 3.30
C ALA A 331 0.38 22.25 2.73
N LEU A 332 1.13 21.30 3.31
CA LEU A 332 1.14 19.90 2.87
C LEU A 332 -0.19 19.20 3.16
N ASN A 333 -0.83 19.46 4.29
CA ASN A 333 -2.13 18.85 4.64
C ASN A 333 -3.25 19.22 3.66
N LYS A 334 -3.22 20.41 3.05
CA LYS A 334 -4.18 20.78 1.98
C LYS A 334 -4.10 19.86 0.76
N LEU A 335 -2.96 19.20 0.58
CA LEU A 335 -2.66 18.28 -0.51
C LEU A 335 -2.67 16.81 -0.06
N SER A 336 -3.06 16.54 1.19
CA SER A 336 -2.94 15.22 1.82
C SER A 336 -1.51 14.67 1.77
N LEU A 337 -0.53 15.56 1.95
CA LEU A 337 0.88 15.23 2.07
C LEU A 337 1.35 15.44 3.51
N ASN A 338 2.46 14.79 3.85
CA ASN A 338 3.17 15.04 5.09
C ASN A 338 4.69 15.01 4.80
N TYR A 339 5.52 15.35 5.79
CA TYR A 339 6.96 15.36 5.67
C TYR A 339 7.64 14.67 6.84
N SER A 340 8.86 14.19 6.61
CA SER A 340 9.74 13.67 7.64
C SER A 340 11.14 14.26 7.49
N ILE A 341 11.90 14.31 8.58
CA ILE A 341 13.29 14.77 8.60
C ILE A 341 14.16 13.54 8.80
N ALA A 342 15.12 13.33 7.90
CA ALA A 342 16.11 12.27 8.04
C ALA A 342 17.38 12.63 7.27
N ASN A 343 18.54 12.24 7.79
CA ASN A 343 19.84 12.39 7.11
C ASN A 343 20.08 13.81 6.57
N GLY A 344 19.71 14.85 7.33
CA GLY A 344 19.92 16.23 6.92
C GLY A 344 19.06 16.67 5.72
N ALA A 345 17.92 16.03 5.49
CA ALA A 345 16.95 16.40 4.46
C ALA A 345 15.50 16.34 4.96
N ILE A 346 14.63 17.13 4.33
CA ILE A 346 13.18 17.10 4.53
C ILE A 346 12.56 16.30 3.38
N TYR A 347 12.04 15.11 3.68
CA TYR A 347 11.36 14.25 2.72
C TYR A 347 9.87 14.54 2.74
N ILE A 348 9.29 14.88 1.58
CA ILE A 348 7.87 15.17 1.40
C ILE A 348 7.24 14.07 0.57
N GLY A 349 6.13 13.52 1.06
CA GLY A 349 5.41 12.48 0.37
C GLY A 349 4.00 12.29 0.89
N ASN A 350 3.26 11.36 0.27
CA ASN A 350 1.98 10.91 0.78
C ASN A 350 2.22 9.97 1.98
N LEU A 351 2.55 10.55 3.12
CA LEU A 351 3.04 9.88 4.33
C LEU A 351 1.90 9.24 5.16
N HIS A 352 0.86 8.74 4.48
CA HIS A 352 0.02 7.66 4.99
C HIS A 352 0.65 6.29 4.69
N LEU A 353 1.97 6.22 4.49
CA LEU A 353 2.70 4.96 4.54
C LEU A 353 2.71 4.52 6.00
N LEU A 354 1.65 3.81 6.37
CA LEU A 354 1.63 3.03 7.58
C LEU A 354 2.70 1.96 7.42
N THR A 355 3.64 1.95 8.34
CA THR A 355 4.62 0.88 8.47
C THR A 355 4.13 -0.07 9.55
N LEU A 356 4.42 -1.35 9.38
CA LEU A 356 4.26 -2.34 10.44
C LEU A 356 5.59 -2.42 11.19
N GLU A 357 5.62 -2.00 12.45
CA GLU A 357 6.77 -2.20 13.33
C GLU A 357 6.45 -3.17 14.47
N GLN A 358 7.48 -3.86 14.95
CA GLN A 358 7.42 -4.80 16.06
C GLN A 358 8.17 -4.22 17.27
N TYR A 359 7.50 -4.17 18.42
CA TYR A 359 8.09 -3.75 19.68
C TYR A 359 8.14 -4.92 20.65
N ASN A 360 9.33 -5.36 21.05
CA ASN A 360 9.48 -6.34 22.13
C ASN A 360 9.14 -5.67 23.46
N VAL A 361 8.13 -6.16 24.17
CA VAL A 361 7.70 -5.60 25.46
C VAL A 361 7.82 -6.60 26.60
N ARG A 362 8.50 -7.73 26.37
CA ARG A 362 8.67 -8.80 27.37
C ARG A 362 9.45 -8.40 28.60
N ASP A 363 10.35 -7.44 28.42
CA ASP A 363 11.18 -6.95 29.51
C ASP A 363 10.45 -5.97 30.42
N ILE A 364 9.23 -5.60 30.05
CA ILE A 364 8.36 -4.62 30.71
C ILE A 364 7.08 -5.29 31.22
N CYS A 365 6.49 -6.16 30.39
CA CYS A 365 5.20 -6.77 30.67
C CYS A 365 5.37 -8.10 31.42
N VAL A 366 4.53 -8.32 32.42
CA VAL A 366 4.38 -9.63 33.07
C VAL A 366 3.38 -10.44 32.25
N TYR A 367 3.69 -11.72 32.05
CA TYR A 367 2.75 -12.67 31.47
C TYR A 367 1.95 -13.25 32.63
N GLU A 368 0.68 -12.89 32.74
CA GLU A 368 -0.17 -13.39 33.81
C GLU A 368 -0.65 -14.81 33.50
N ASP A 369 -0.38 -15.69 34.47
CA ASP A 369 -1.26 -16.79 34.91
C ASP A 369 -1.26 -16.89 36.45
N THR A 370 -0.75 -15.89 37.17
CA THR A 370 -0.72 -15.87 38.64
C THR A 370 -1.75 -14.88 39.16
N GLU A 371 -2.75 -15.38 39.90
CA GLU A 371 -3.90 -14.63 40.45
C GLU A 371 -3.52 -13.37 41.27
N ASP A 372 -2.26 -13.21 41.66
CA ASP A 372 -1.75 -12.12 42.49
C ASP A 372 -0.84 -11.11 41.76
N ALA A 373 -0.66 -11.20 40.43
CA ALA A 373 0.28 -10.32 39.74
C ALA A 373 -0.35 -8.94 39.45
N ASN A 374 0.00 -7.92 40.25
CA ASN A 374 -0.19 -6.50 39.91
C ASN A 374 0.76 -6.03 38.78
N GLY A 375 0.99 -6.87 37.77
CA GLY A 375 1.95 -6.65 36.70
C GLY A 375 1.40 -5.77 35.58
N LEU A 376 2.29 -5.12 34.82
CA LEU A 376 1.91 -4.47 33.57
C LEU A 376 1.66 -5.57 32.53
N THR A 377 0.41 -5.82 32.12
CA THR A 377 0.13 -6.78 31.04
C THR A 377 0.38 -6.16 29.66
N GLN A 378 0.44 -6.99 28.61
CA GLN A 378 0.56 -6.51 27.23
C GLN A 378 -0.66 -5.71 26.79
N ASP A 379 -1.87 -6.21 27.09
CA ASP A 379 -3.12 -5.51 26.78
C ASP A 379 -3.20 -4.17 27.51
N TYR A 380 -2.78 -4.13 28.77
CA TYR A 380 -2.72 -2.87 29.50
C TYR A 380 -1.71 -1.88 28.89
N LEU A 381 -0.51 -2.33 28.47
CA LEU A 381 0.46 -1.48 27.77
C LEU A 381 -0.07 -0.99 26.41
N LYS A 382 -0.76 -1.85 25.65
CA LYS A 382 -1.45 -1.48 24.41
C LYS A 382 -2.51 -0.41 24.66
N ASN A 383 -3.38 -0.61 25.65
CA ASN A 383 -4.42 0.34 26.02
C ASN A 383 -3.82 1.68 26.50
N LEU A 384 -2.68 1.64 27.19
CA LEU A 384 -1.90 2.82 27.53
C LEU A 384 -1.35 3.53 26.28
N ILE A 385 -0.78 2.81 25.33
CA ILE A 385 -0.31 3.38 24.06
C ILE A 385 -1.47 4.07 23.33
N ILE A 386 -2.60 3.40 23.16
CA ILE A 386 -3.79 3.95 22.47
C ILE A 386 -4.33 5.19 23.19
N SER A 387 -4.43 5.14 24.51
CA SER A 387 -5.02 6.22 25.31
C SER A 387 -4.09 7.42 25.50
N LYS A 388 -2.77 7.21 25.59
CA LYS A 388 -1.79 8.28 25.86
C LYS A 388 -1.16 8.85 24.61
N LEU A 389 -1.01 8.07 23.54
CA LEU A 389 -0.39 8.53 22.29
C LEU A 389 -1.47 8.84 21.26
N ASN A 390 -1.87 10.11 21.19
CA ASN A 390 -2.81 10.67 20.19
C ASN A 390 -3.98 9.73 19.83
N ARG A 391 -5.00 9.67 20.70
CA ARG A 391 -6.18 8.80 20.55
C ARG A 391 -6.83 8.85 19.14
N SER A 392 -6.85 10.03 18.51
CA SER A 392 -7.42 10.21 17.17
C SER A 392 -6.62 9.53 16.05
N SER A 393 -5.37 9.15 16.32
CA SER A 393 -4.50 8.45 15.36
C SER A 393 -4.78 6.95 15.27
N TRP A 394 -5.58 6.39 16.17
CA TRP A 394 -5.93 4.96 16.25
C TRP A 394 -7.33 4.64 15.70
N GLU A 395 -7.89 5.52 14.87
CA GLU A 395 -9.22 5.31 14.29
C GLU A 395 -9.19 4.19 13.24
N ASN A 396 -10.10 3.22 13.37
CA ASN A 396 -10.21 2.03 12.49
C ASN A 396 -10.36 2.32 10.99
N ASN A 397 -10.67 3.57 10.60
CA ASN A 397 -10.78 4.01 9.21
C ASN A 397 -9.44 4.48 8.61
N LYS A 398 -8.38 4.62 9.41
CA LYS A 398 -7.05 5.07 8.98
C LYS A 398 -6.10 3.92 8.67
N GLY A 399 -6.53 2.66 8.84
CA GLY A 399 -5.68 1.46 8.65
C GLY A 399 -4.65 1.24 9.76
N THR A 400 -4.76 2.00 10.85
CA THR A 400 -3.84 1.95 11.99
C THR A 400 -4.27 0.87 12.96
N SER A 401 -3.33 0.10 13.51
CA SER A 401 -3.64 -1.03 14.38
C SER A 401 -2.51 -1.33 15.37
N ILE A 402 -2.85 -2.02 16.45
CA ILE A 402 -1.92 -2.53 17.45
C ILE A 402 -2.41 -3.91 17.90
N TYR A 403 -1.58 -4.92 17.66
CA TYR A 403 -1.86 -6.31 18.03
C TYR A 403 -0.78 -6.82 18.98
N GLU A 404 -1.20 -7.64 19.92
CA GLU A 404 -0.29 -8.34 20.83
C GLU A 404 0.10 -9.67 20.20
N PHE A 405 1.40 -9.98 20.22
CA PHE A 405 1.93 -11.19 19.65
C PHE A 405 3.16 -11.68 20.40
N ASN A 406 2.99 -12.73 21.21
CA ASN A 406 4.08 -13.40 21.93
C ASN A 406 4.99 -12.44 22.69
N GLY A 407 4.47 -11.46 23.43
CA GLY A 407 5.34 -10.49 24.11
C GLY A 407 5.85 -9.36 23.24
N HIS A 408 5.33 -9.23 22.04
CA HIS A 408 5.56 -8.10 21.17
C HIS A 408 4.25 -7.36 20.91
N LEU A 409 4.38 -6.07 20.61
CA LEU A 409 3.32 -5.30 20.00
C LEU A 409 3.65 -5.14 18.51
N LEU A 410 2.78 -5.64 17.65
CA LEU A 410 2.79 -5.41 16.21
C LEU A 410 1.92 -4.20 15.94
N ILE A 411 2.53 -3.10 15.50
CA ILE A 411 1.84 -1.82 15.35
C ILE A 411 1.93 -1.37 13.91
N THR A 412 0.78 -1.02 13.34
CA THR A 412 0.67 -0.39 12.02
C THR A 412 0.40 1.10 12.21
N GLN A 413 1.40 1.94 11.99
CA GLN A 413 1.26 3.40 12.11
C GLN A 413 2.26 4.15 11.20
N THR A 414 2.09 5.46 11.11
CA THR A 414 3.07 6.39 10.58
C THR A 414 4.38 6.32 11.37
N LEU A 415 5.49 6.60 10.68
CA LEU A 415 6.83 6.64 11.26
C LEU A 415 6.94 7.57 12.47
N GLU A 416 6.27 8.73 12.45
CA GLU A 416 6.26 9.68 13.56
C GLU A 416 5.64 9.06 14.83
N MET A 417 4.54 8.33 14.67
CA MET A 417 3.89 7.65 15.78
C MET A 417 4.75 6.49 16.29
N HIS A 418 5.41 5.76 15.41
CA HIS A 418 6.39 4.74 15.80
C HIS A 418 7.52 5.31 16.67
N GLN A 419 8.04 6.49 16.34
CA GLN A 419 9.03 7.18 17.16
C GLN A 419 8.48 7.54 18.56
N LEU A 420 7.21 7.99 18.64
CA LEU A 420 6.55 8.27 19.92
C LEU A 420 6.35 7.00 20.75
N ILE A 421 5.90 5.91 20.12
CA ILE A 421 5.69 4.62 20.77
C ILE A 421 7.02 4.07 21.29
N PHE A 422 8.08 4.14 20.48
CA PHE A 422 9.42 3.73 20.92
C PHE A 422 9.86 4.48 22.17
N LYS A 423 9.75 5.83 22.17
CA LYS A 423 10.08 6.66 23.34
C LYS A 423 9.21 6.31 24.55
N PHE A 424 7.92 6.06 24.34
CA PHE A 424 6.98 5.68 25.38
C PHE A 424 7.37 4.35 26.04
N ILE A 425 7.67 3.32 25.24
CA ILE A 425 8.12 2.01 25.72
C ILE A 425 9.47 2.13 26.47
N GLU A 426 10.40 2.96 25.98
CA GLU A 426 11.67 3.23 26.67
C GLU A 426 11.48 3.87 28.06
N LEU A 427 10.44 4.66 28.29
CA LEU A 427 10.14 5.20 29.63
C LEU A 427 9.81 4.08 30.61
N PHE A 428 9.04 3.07 30.19
CA PHE A 428 8.76 1.91 31.03
C PHE A 428 10.01 1.07 31.29
N ARG A 429 10.90 0.91 30.29
CA ARG A 429 12.18 0.21 30.49
C ARG A 429 13.11 0.89 31.47
N LYS A 430 13.20 2.22 31.40
CA LYS A 430 13.97 3.03 32.35
C LYS A 430 13.34 3.04 33.74
N GLY A 431 12.02 2.92 33.80
CA GLY A 431 11.22 2.78 35.01
C GLY A 431 11.32 1.41 35.69
N LYS A 432 12.34 0.58 35.41
CA LYS A 432 12.65 -0.62 36.20
C LYS A 432 13.04 -0.23 37.64
N GLY A 433 12.01 -0.04 38.43
CA GLY A 433 11.99 0.25 39.86
C GLY A 433 10.55 0.55 40.24
N SER A 434 9.71 -0.50 40.31
CA SER A 434 8.38 -0.56 40.95
C SER A 434 7.53 0.72 40.95
N LEU A 435 6.38 0.69 40.27
CA LEU A 435 5.29 1.62 40.59
C LEU A 435 4.88 1.39 42.06
N PRO A 436 4.80 2.44 42.91
CA PRO A 436 4.23 2.29 44.24
C PRO A 436 2.78 1.86 44.07
N VAL A 437 2.45 0.70 44.62
CA VAL A 437 1.06 0.29 44.81
C VAL A 437 0.51 1.23 45.89
N GLU A 438 -0.26 2.24 45.50
CA GLU A 438 -1.07 2.99 46.45
C GLU A 438 -2.13 2.05 47.01
N ASN A 439 -1.91 1.56 48.23
CA ASN A 439 -2.94 0.91 49.03
C ASN A 439 -4.04 1.96 49.30
N LYS A 440 -5.24 1.70 48.79
CA LYS A 440 -6.47 2.36 49.26
C LYS A 440 -7.20 1.47 50.25
#